data_AF-A0A9P3LLY7-F1
#
_entry.id   AF-A0A9P3LLY7-F1
#
_cell.length_a   1.000
_cell.length_b   1.000
_cell.length_c   1.000
_cell.angle_alpha   90.00
_cell.angle_beta   90.00
_cell.angle_gamma   90.00
#
_symmetry.space_group_name_H-M   'P 1'
#
loop_
_entity.id
_entity.type
_entity.pdbx_description
1 polymer ?
#
loop_
_entity_poly.entity_id
_entity_poly.type
_entity_poly.pdbx_seq_one_letter_code
_entity_poly.pdbx_strand_id
1 'polypeptide(L)'
;MSVPPPSSSSAVTTTTPSVLLPEVLGFVPQFLLDDVVDTANDAVRQAVDAMEVFLRRWAMEREDKVDADWDSTQEVEQGLVAFQTLLNSHVDIAFDYFELWSLRNIFAVPPDLPVIVPHQAGLNLEHTPDEESALVHEIRELRRKIQAQRKLERLFALAVRKSAVQRAQAERRLEKLAFLRAPQMQALAQLPDEFLAMHDAVASLPPHDPSAEVLKMPPTEPGKRPWETSQTGYLNWAIQQLLERTKKDQPGSSTSAGAFRIATPGAVAAAEEAAGDDMEDVQ
;
A
#
# COMPACT_ATOMS: atom_id res chain seq x y z
N MET A 1 16.24 -45.09 -79.11
CA MET A 1 16.28 -45.22 -77.63
C MET A 1 16.95 -43.97 -77.11
N SER A 2 16.14 -43.03 -76.63
CA SER A 2 16.56 -41.67 -76.28
C SER A 2 17.26 -41.63 -74.92
N VAL A 3 18.38 -40.91 -74.90
CA VAL A 3 19.13 -40.50 -73.71
C VAL A 3 18.27 -39.52 -72.89
N PRO A 4 18.19 -39.65 -71.55
CA PRO A 4 17.49 -38.67 -70.72
C PRO A 4 18.29 -37.36 -70.62
N PRO A 5 17.64 -36.19 -70.55
CA PRO A 5 18.32 -34.90 -70.47
C PRO A 5 18.93 -34.66 -69.07
N PRO A 6 20.00 -33.84 -68.96
CA PRO A 6 20.59 -33.49 -67.68
C PRO A 6 19.66 -32.58 -66.88
N SER A 7 19.48 -32.92 -65.60
CA SER A 7 18.75 -32.14 -64.61
C SER A 7 19.35 -30.74 -64.50
N SER A 8 18.62 -29.72 -64.94
CA SER A 8 18.91 -28.33 -64.66
C SER A 8 18.83 -28.09 -63.15
N SER A 9 19.99 -27.96 -62.51
CA SER A 9 20.08 -27.41 -61.15
C SER A 9 19.56 -25.98 -61.22
N SER A 10 18.34 -25.77 -60.73
CA SER A 10 17.79 -24.45 -60.50
C SER A 10 18.63 -23.77 -59.43
N ALA A 11 19.48 -22.82 -59.83
CA ALA A 11 20.10 -21.88 -58.91
C ALA A 11 18.97 -21.10 -58.23
N VAL A 12 18.62 -21.52 -57.01
CA VAL A 12 17.76 -20.75 -56.13
C VAL A 12 18.55 -19.49 -55.80
N THR A 13 18.14 -18.35 -56.35
CA THR A 13 18.66 -17.05 -55.92
C THR A 13 18.18 -16.84 -54.48
N THR A 14 18.98 -17.28 -53.52
CA THR A 14 18.73 -17.09 -52.09
C THR A 14 18.86 -15.60 -51.78
N THR A 15 17.78 -14.85 -51.95
CA THR A 15 17.73 -13.46 -51.48
C THR A 15 17.91 -13.49 -49.97
N THR A 16 18.98 -12.88 -49.46
CA THR A 16 19.18 -12.78 -48.01
C THR A 16 18.00 -12.02 -47.41
N PRO A 17 17.34 -12.54 -46.36
CA PRO A 17 16.25 -11.84 -45.73
C PRO A 17 16.73 -10.47 -45.23
N SER A 18 16.07 -9.39 -45.65
CA SER A 18 16.38 -8.01 -45.23
C SER A 18 16.26 -7.79 -43.72
N VAL A 19 15.69 -8.76 -43.00
CA VAL A 19 15.47 -8.74 -41.55
C VAL A 19 16.69 -9.27 -40.77
N LEU A 20 17.57 -10.08 -41.38
CA LEU A 20 18.71 -10.68 -40.66
C LEU A 20 19.70 -9.63 -40.16
N LEU A 21 19.99 -8.61 -40.96
CA LEU A 21 20.95 -7.57 -40.57
C LEU A 21 20.46 -6.73 -39.39
N PRO A 22 19.23 -6.19 -39.39
CA PRO A 22 18.67 -5.54 -38.22
C PRO A 22 18.60 -6.43 -36.99
N GLU A 23 18.32 -7.73 -37.17
CA GLU A 23 18.26 -8.70 -36.07
C GLU A 23 19.65 -8.96 -35.44
N VAL A 24 20.69 -9.09 -36.26
CA VAL A 24 22.08 -9.28 -35.81
C VAL A 24 22.63 -8.03 -35.13
N LEU A 25 22.38 -6.85 -35.72
CA LEU A 25 22.94 -5.59 -35.26
C LEU A 25 22.14 -4.99 -34.10
N GLY A 26 20.86 -5.35 -33.97
CA GLY A 26 19.93 -4.75 -33.00
C GLY A 26 19.44 -3.36 -33.40
N PHE A 27 19.83 -2.85 -34.57
CA PHE A 27 19.39 -1.59 -35.14
C PHE A 27 19.38 -1.67 -36.68
N VAL A 28 18.62 -0.78 -37.33
CA VAL A 28 18.59 -0.70 -38.80
C VAL A 28 19.78 0.12 -39.27
N PRO A 29 20.64 -0.40 -40.17
CA PRO A 29 21.84 0.31 -40.62
C PRO A 29 21.59 1.69 -41.23
N GLN A 30 20.43 1.90 -41.84
CA GLN A 30 20.02 3.20 -42.40
C GLN A 30 20.01 4.29 -41.33
N PHE A 31 19.48 4.01 -40.13
CA PHE A 31 19.47 5.01 -39.05
C PHE A 31 20.87 5.41 -38.60
N LEU A 32 21.82 4.49 -38.58
CA LEU A 32 23.21 4.82 -38.28
C LEU A 32 23.82 5.72 -39.36
N LEU A 33 23.49 5.50 -40.63
CA LEU A 33 23.98 6.32 -41.73
C LEU A 33 23.34 7.71 -41.69
N ASP A 34 22.04 7.80 -41.43
CA ASP A 34 21.32 9.07 -41.23
C ASP A 34 21.97 9.90 -40.10
N ASP A 35 22.21 9.28 -38.93
CA ASP A 35 22.85 9.95 -37.79
C ASP A 35 24.27 10.45 -38.14
N VAL A 36 25.02 9.71 -38.98
CA VAL A 36 26.35 10.12 -39.45
C VAL A 36 26.26 11.32 -40.39
N VAL A 37 25.29 11.34 -41.31
CA VAL A 37 25.06 12.46 -42.22
C VAL A 37 24.66 13.71 -41.45
N ASP A 38 23.74 13.59 -40.49
CA ASP A 38 23.32 14.70 -39.64
C ASP A 38 24.50 15.27 -38.85
N THR A 39 25.31 14.40 -38.24
CA THR A 39 26.52 14.82 -37.49
C THR A 39 27.53 15.53 -38.40
N ALA A 40 27.71 15.03 -39.62
CA ALA A 40 28.64 15.64 -40.57
C ALA A 40 28.16 17.02 -41.05
N ASN A 41 26.86 17.16 -41.33
CA ASN A 41 26.25 18.44 -41.71
C ASN A 41 26.35 19.47 -40.60
N ASP A 42 26.15 19.07 -39.35
CA ASP A 42 26.34 19.95 -38.20
C ASP A 42 27.81 20.34 -38.02
N ALA A 43 28.75 19.42 -38.22
CA ALA A 43 30.18 19.73 -38.16
C ALA A 43 30.60 20.70 -39.28
N VAL A 44 30.06 20.55 -40.49
CA VAL A 44 30.28 21.48 -41.61
C VAL A 44 29.76 22.87 -41.28
N ARG A 45 28.54 22.97 -40.72
CA ARG A 45 27.96 24.26 -40.29
C ARG A 45 28.85 24.93 -39.25
N GLN A 46 29.27 24.20 -38.21
CA GLN A 46 30.16 24.71 -37.17
C GLN A 46 31.51 25.19 -37.73
N ALA A 47 32.07 24.48 -38.71
CA ALA A 47 33.32 24.86 -39.34
C ALA A 47 33.18 26.16 -40.16
N VAL A 48 32.07 26.33 -40.88
CA VAL A 48 31.76 27.56 -41.63
C VAL A 48 31.54 28.73 -40.67
N ASP A 49 30.79 28.54 -39.58
CA ASP A 49 30.56 29.56 -38.56
C ASP A 49 31.88 30.01 -37.90
N ALA A 50 32.77 29.05 -37.59
CA ALA A 50 34.09 29.36 -37.03
C ALA A 50 34.98 30.11 -38.04
N MET A 51 34.90 29.75 -39.32
CA MET A 51 35.60 30.44 -40.41
C MET A 51 35.08 31.88 -40.58
N GLU A 52 33.77 32.09 -40.48
CA GLU A 52 33.15 33.42 -40.55
C GLU A 52 33.73 34.35 -39.49
N VAL A 53 33.75 33.91 -38.23
CA VAL A 53 34.28 34.70 -37.11
C VAL A 53 35.75 35.04 -37.34
N PHE A 54 36.54 34.09 -37.84
CA PHE A 54 37.95 34.30 -38.14
C PHE A 54 38.16 35.31 -39.28
N LEU A 55 37.44 35.17 -40.39
CA LEU A 55 37.55 36.04 -41.57
C LEU A 55 37.04 37.45 -41.29
N ARG A 56 35.96 37.62 -40.51
CA ARG A 56 35.48 38.93 -40.07
C ARG A 56 36.53 39.67 -39.24
N ARG A 57 37.15 38.99 -38.26
CA ARG A 57 38.25 39.58 -37.47
C ARG A 57 39.42 39.99 -38.36
N TRP A 58 39.80 39.13 -39.29
CA TRP A 58 40.89 39.40 -40.22
C TRP A 58 40.60 40.57 -41.18
N ALA A 59 39.35 40.72 -41.64
CA ALA A 59 38.92 41.83 -42.49
C ALA A 59 38.96 43.17 -41.73
N MET A 60 38.44 43.21 -40.50
CA MET A 60 38.48 44.41 -39.64
C MET A 60 39.92 44.89 -39.37
N GLU A 61 40.85 43.98 -39.05
CA GLU A 61 42.26 44.32 -38.82
C GLU A 61 42.99 44.89 -40.05
N ARG A 62 42.44 44.68 -41.26
CA ARG A 62 42.98 45.18 -42.53
C ARG A 62 42.31 46.47 -43.00
N GLU A 63 41.03 46.65 -42.73
CA GLU A 63 40.31 47.88 -42.99
C GLU A 63 40.92 49.06 -42.20
N ASP A 64 41.41 48.80 -40.98
CA ASP A 64 42.18 49.77 -40.19
C ASP A 64 43.52 50.20 -40.85
N LYS A 65 43.99 49.52 -41.90
CA LYS A 65 45.32 49.69 -42.52
C LYS A 65 45.29 50.09 -44.00
N VAL A 66 44.17 49.99 -44.70
CA VAL A 66 44.05 50.20 -46.16
C VAL A 66 42.83 51.07 -46.48
N ASP A 67 42.95 51.95 -47.49
CA ASP A 67 41.98 52.98 -47.91
C ASP A 67 40.48 52.61 -47.81
N ALA A 68 39.68 53.61 -47.41
CA ALA A 68 38.27 53.55 -47.02
C ALA A 68 37.24 53.25 -48.14
N ASP A 69 37.68 52.77 -49.31
CA ASP A 69 36.81 52.58 -50.50
C ASP A 69 36.62 51.09 -50.86
N TRP A 70 37.11 50.16 -50.03
CA TRP A 70 36.97 48.72 -50.20
C TRP A 70 36.06 48.11 -49.13
N ASP A 71 34.86 47.67 -49.52
CA ASP A 71 33.93 46.93 -48.64
C ASP A 71 34.42 45.48 -48.46
N SER A 72 35.51 45.33 -47.68
CA SER A 72 36.12 44.03 -47.39
C SER A 72 35.15 43.07 -46.72
N THR A 73 34.15 43.58 -46.01
CA THR A 73 33.16 42.80 -45.30
C THR A 73 32.16 42.14 -46.25
N GLN A 74 31.65 42.87 -47.23
CA GLN A 74 30.68 42.35 -48.18
C GLN A 74 31.28 41.25 -49.07
N GLU A 75 32.53 41.41 -49.53
CA GLU A 75 33.19 40.39 -50.35
C GLU A 75 33.49 39.10 -49.56
N VAL A 76 33.85 39.22 -48.28
CA VAL A 76 34.07 38.07 -47.40
C VAL A 76 32.77 37.31 -47.16
N GLU A 77 31.66 38.02 -46.93
CA GLU A 77 30.33 37.39 -46.78
C GLU A 77 29.90 36.68 -48.06
N GLN A 78 30.08 37.31 -49.23
CA GLN A 78 29.74 36.70 -50.51
C GLN A 78 30.60 35.46 -50.81
N GLY A 79 31.91 35.54 -50.54
CA GLY A 79 32.84 34.42 -50.69
C GLY A 79 32.53 33.27 -49.74
N LEU A 80 32.15 33.58 -48.51
CA LEU A 80 31.76 32.59 -47.50
C LEU A 80 30.47 31.86 -47.90
N VAL A 81 29.46 32.57 -48.37
CA VAL A 81 28.20 31.96 -48.84
C VAL A 81 28.45 31.06 -50.06
N ALA A 82 29.29 31.50 -50.99
CA ALA A 82 29.70 30.67 -52.13
C ALA A 82 30.45 29.40 -51.69
N PHE A 83 31.39 29.54 -50.73
CA PHE A 83 32.13 28.42 -50.16
C PHE A 83 31.21 27.44 -49.42
N GLN A 84 30.29 27.94 -48.59
CA GLN A 84 29.31 27.14 -47.86
C GLN A 84 28.43 26.35 -48.82
N THR A 85 27.93 26.99 -49.88
CA THR A 85 27.10 26.34 -50.90
C THR A 85 27.87 25.22 -51.61
N LEU A 86 29.11 25.50 -52.01
CA LEU A 86 29.98 24.52 -52.65
C LEU A 86 30.26 23.34 -51.71
N LEU A 87 30.65 23.64 -50.47
CA LEU A 87 30.98 22.63 -49.47
C LEU A 87 29.79 21.72 -49.19
N ASN A 88 28.61 22.28 -48.95
CA ASN A 88 27.38 21.50 -48.74
C ASN A 88 27.11 20.58 -49.95
N SER A 89 27.19 21.11 -51.18
CA SER A 89 26.94 20.27 -52.37
C SER A 89 27.89 19.08 -52.50
N HIS A 90 29.16 19.26 -52.10
CA HIS A 90 30.16 18.19 -52.17
C HIS A 90 30.02 17.20 -51.02
N VAL A 91 29.65 17.68 -49.84
CA VAL A 91 29.38 16.88 -48.65
C VAL A 91 28.18 15.99 -48.90
N ASP A 92 27.07 16.54 -49.41
CA ASP A 92 25.86 15.78 -49.77
C ASP A 92 26.18 14.64 -50.74
N ILE A 93 26.87 14.94 -51.86
CA ILE A 93 27.26 13.93 -52.85
C ILE A 93 28.18 12.86 -52.25
N ALA A 94 29.16 13.26 -51.44
CA ALA A 94 30.10 12.34 -50.83
C ALA A 94 29.40 11.40 -49.83
N PHE A 95 28.45 11.92 -49.07
CA PHE A 95 27.69 11.14 -48.11
C PHE A 95 26.64 10.24 -48.76
N ASP A 96 26.02 10.66 -49.87
CA ASP A 96 25.17 9.77 -50.70
C ASP A 96 25.98 8.55 -51.20
N TYR A 97 27.20 8.77 -51.69
CA TYR A 97 28.09 7.68 -52.11
C TYR A 97 28.53 6.81 -50.93
N PHE A 98 28.81 7.40 -49.78
CA PHE A 98 29.18 6.68 -48.57
C PHE A 98 28.03 5.82 -48.07
N GLU A 99 26.80 6.32 -48.05
CA GLU A 99 25.61 5.59 -47.65
C GLU A 99 25.41 4.37 -48.56
N LEU A 100 25.40 4.61 -49.87
CA LEU A 100 25.22 3.56 -50.87
C LEU A 100 26.33 2.51 -50.81
N TRP A 101 27.58 2.94 -50.65
CA TRP A 101 28.72 2.03 -50.54
C TRP A 101 28.64 1.20 -49.25
N SER A 102 28.25 1.80 -48.13
CA SER A 102 28.13 1.13 -46.84
C SER A 102 27.03 0.07 -46.87
N LEU A 103 25.86 0.38 -47.43
CA LEU A 103 24.76 -0.59 -47.57
C LEU A 103 25.11 -1.75 -48.53
N ARG A 104 25.96 -1.51 -49.53
CA ARG A 104 26.36 -2.54 -50.51
C ARG A 104 27.52 -3.42 -50.07
N ASN A 105 28.37 -2.96 -49.16
CA ASN A 105 29.62 -3.66 -48.80
C ASN A 105 29.71 -4.00 -47.31
N ILE A 106 29.44 -3.05 -46.41
CA ILE A 106 29.57 -3.24 -44.97
C ILE A 106 28.34 -3.96 -44.43
N PHE A 107 27.16 -3.42 -44.75
CA PHE A 107 25.87 -3.95 -44.33
C PHE A 107 25.26 -4.86 -45.40
N ALA A 108 26.08 -5.65 -46.08
CA ALA A 108 25.64 -6.62 -47.07
C ALA A 108 26.08 -8.01 -46.65
N VAL A 109 25.12 -8.94 -46.60
CA VAL A 109 25.40 -10.36 -46.39
C VAL A 109 25.36 -11.04 -47.76
N PRO A 110 26.40 -11.80 -48.16
CA PRO A 110 26.37 -12.56 -49.39
C PRO A 110 25.22 -13.58 -49.39
N PRO A 111 24.49 -13.74 -50.51
CA PRO A 111 23.36 -14.69 -50.62
C PRO A 111 23.77 -16.16 -50.41
N ASP A 112 25.04 -16.46 -50.63
CA ASP A 112 25.57 -17.82 -50.55
C ASP A 112 26.10 -18.19 -49.15
N LEU A 113 26.07 -17.25 -48.19
CA LEU A 113 26.60 -17.49 -46.84
C LEU A 113 25.46 -17.87 -45.88
N PRO A 114 25.44 -19.11 -45.33
CA PRO A 114 24.50 -19.48 -44.29
C PRO A 114 24.91 -18.81 -42.97
N VAL A 115 24.38 -17.62 -42.72
CA VAL A 115 24.58 -16.90 -41.45
C VAL A 115 23.65 -17.50 -40.40
N ILE A 116 24.23 -18.13 -39.38
CA ILE A 116 23.51 -18.58 -38.18
C ILE A 116 23.78 -17.55 -37.09
N VAL A 117 22.73 -16.87 -36.65
CA VAL A 117 22.85 -15.85 -35.60
C VAL A 117 22.88 -16.52 -34.22
N PRO A 118 23.59 -16.00 -33.20
CA PRO A 118 23.68 -16.65 -31.90
C PRO A 118 22.34 -16.96 -31.21
N HIS A 119 21.30 -16.16 -31.42
CA HIS A 119 19.96 -16.43 -30.88
C HIS A 119 19.17 -17.48 -31.68
N GLN A 120 19.63 -17.83 -32.88
CA GLN A 120 19.09 -18.95 -33.66
C GLN A 120 19.75 -20.29 -33.24
N ALA A 121 20.79 -20.25 -32.40
CA ALA A 121 21.41 -21.45 -31.85
C ALA A 121 20.43 -22.16 -30.90
N GLY A 122 19.97 -23.34 -31.30
CA GLY A 122 18.98 -24.12 -30.54
C GLY A 122 17.53 -23.87 -30.94
N LEU A 123 17.28 -23.11 -32.02
CA LEU A 123 15.93 -22.97 -32.58
C LEU A 123 15.51 -24.27 -33.26
N ASN A 124 14.63 -25.03 -32.60
CA ASN A 124 14.03 -26.23 -33.17
C ASN A 124 12.76 -25.85 -33.94
N LEU A 125 12.86 -25.77 -35.26
CA LEU A 125 11.73 -25.49 -36.17
C LEU A 125 10.86 -26.72 -36.48
N GLU A 126 11.12 -27.85 -35.83
CA GLU A 126 10.39 -29.10 -36.03
C GLU A 126 9.08 -29.19 -35.23
N HIS A 127 8.79 -28.19 -34.38
CA HIS A 127 7.55 -28.14 -33.61
C HIS A 127 6.34 -27.99 -34.52
N THR A 128 5.29 -28.74 -34.20
CA THR A 128 4.03 -28.66 -34.94
C THR A 128 3.24 -27.41 -34.52
N PRO A 129 2.43 -26.81 -35.42
CA PRO A 129 1.62 -25.64 -35.08
C PRO A 129 0.60 -25.93 -33.96
N ASP A 130 0.19 -27.20 -33.83
CA ASP A 130 -0.69 -27.65 -32.76
C ASP A 130 0.00 -27.58 -31.38
N GLU A 131 1.27 -27.99 -31.29
CA GLU A 131 2.08 -27.89 -30.06
C GLU A 131 2.30 -26.44 -29.64
N GLU A 132 2.60 -25.54 -30.60
CA GLU A 132 2.74 -24.10 -30.32
C GLU A 132 1.43 -23.52 -29.76
N SER A 133 0.29 -23.89 -30.35
CA SER A 133 -1.02 -23.43 -29.88
C SER A 133 -1.34 -23.93 -28.46
N ALA A 134 -0.95 -25.17 -28.15
CA ALA A 134 -1.11 -25.77 -26.84
C ALA A 134 -0.24 -25.06 -25.78
N LEU A 135 1.03 -24.77 -26.10
CA LEU A 135 1.93 -24.00 -25.24
C LEU A 135 1.40 -22.59 -24.99
N VAL A 136 0.90 -21.92 -26.02
CA VAL A 136 0.30 -20.59 -25.87
C VAL A 136 -0.95 -20.65 -24.98
N HIS A 137 -1.77 -21.72 -25.09
CA HIS A 137 -2.90 -21.94 -24.20
C HIS A 137 -2.44 -22.16 -22.75
N GLU A 138 -1.43 -22.99 -22.53
CA GLU A 138 -0.83 -23.23 -21.21
C GLU A 138 -0.30 -21.94 -20.58
N ILE A 139 0.40 -21.11 -21.36
CA ILE A 139 0.89 -19.80 -20.90
C ILE A 139 -0.29 -18.92 -20.45
N ARG A 140 -1.40 -18.90 -21.19
CA ARG A 140 -2.60 -18.14 -20.81
C ARG A 140 -3.23 -18.68 -19.53
N GLU A 141 -3.30 -20.00 -19.36
CA GLU A 141 -3.78 -20.62 -18.12
C GLU A 141 -2.89 -20.28 -16.94
N LEU A 142 -1.57 -20.37 -17.08
CA LEU A 142 -0.62 -20.02 -16.03
C LEU A 142 -0.73 -18.54 -15.66
N ARG A 143 -0.90 -17.64 -16.63
CA ARG A 143 -1.16 -16.22 -16.36
C ARG A 143 -2.45 -16.03 -15.57
N ARG A 144 -3.53 -16.74 -15.91
CA ARG A 144 -4.80 -16.72 -15.14
C ARG A 144 -4.61 -17.24 -13.72
N LYS A 145 -3.88 -18.35 -13.54
CA LYS A 145 -3.55 -18.92 -12.22
C LYS A 145 -2.77 -17.93 -11.36
N ILE A 146 -1.76 -17.27 -11.92
CA ILE A 146 -0.97 -16.24 -11.23
C ILE A 146 -1.86 -15.06 -10.82
N GLN A 147 -2.75 -14.59 -11.69
CA GLN A 147 -3.69 -13.51 -11.36
C GLN A 147 -4.65 -13.91 -10.23
N ALA A 148 -5.17 -15.15 -10.26
CA ALA A 148 -6.04 -15.67 -9.21
C ALA A 148 -5.29 -15.77 -7.86
N GLN A 149 -4.05 -16.28 -7.87
CA GLN A 149 -3.20 -16.35 -6.68
C GLN A 149 -2.90 -14.96 -6.11
N ARG A 150 -2.56 -13.97 -6.95
CA ARG A 150 -2.35 -12.58 -6.51
C ARG A 150 -3.60 -11.96 -5.89
N LYS A 151 -4.80 -12.27 -6.42
CA LYS A 151 -6.07 -11.82 -5.84
C LYS A 151 -6.33 -12.47 -4.48
N LEU A 152 -6.08 -13.78 -4.38
CA LEU A 152 -6.22 -14.54 -3.15
C LEU A 152 -5.27 -14.03 -2.06
N GLU A 153 -4.01 -13.75 -2.40
CA GLU A 153 -3.02 -13.17 -1.49
C GLU A 153 -3.50 -11.83 -0.91
N ARG A 154 -4.04 -10.94 -1.75
CA ARG A 154 -4.64 -9.67 -1.29
C ARG A 154 -5.80 -9.90 -0.31
N LEU A 155 -6.69 -10.86 -0.60
CA LEU A 155 -7.80 -11.18 0.30
C LEU A 155 -7.31 -11.75 1.64
N PHE A 156 -6.32 -12.64 1.64
CA PHE A 156 -5.73 -13.15 2.87
C PHE A 156 -5.05 -12.05 3.67
N ALA A 157 -4.31 -11.15 3.04
CA ALA A 157 -3.70 -10.01 3.73
C ALA A 157 -4.76 -9.13 4.44
N LEU A 158 -5.91 -8.90 3.78
CA LEU A 158 -7.04 -8.19 4.40
C LEU A 158 -7.67 -8.99 5.54
N ALA A 159 -7.86 -10.29 5.38
CA ALA A 159 -8.42 -11.17 6.41
C ALA A 159 -7.53 -11.22 7.66
N VAL A 160 -6.21 -11.31 7.49
CA VAL A 160 -5.23 -11.27 8.58
C VAL A 160 -5.31 -9.95 9.34
N ARG A 161 -5.38 -8.81 8.63
CA ARG A 161 -5.55 -7.49 9.27
C ARG A 161 -6.85 -7.40 10.07
N LYS A 162 -7.97 -7.85 9.49
CA LYS A 162 -9.28 -7.87 10.17
C LYS A 162 -9.24 -8.76 11.41
N SER A 163 -8.65 -9.95 11.31
CA SER A 163 -8.49 -10.88 12.43
C SER A 163 -7.63 -10.28 13.54
N ALA A 164 -6.52 -9.62 13.21
CA ALA A 164 -5.66 -8.94 14.19
C ALA A 164 -6.42 -7.84 14.96
N VAL A 165 -7.23 -7.03 14.26
CA VAL A 165 -8.06 -5.99 14.91
C VAL A 165 -9.10 -6.62 15.83
N GLN A 166 -9.81 -7.66 15.37
CA GLN A 166 -10.79 -8.37 16.20
C GLN A 166 -10.16 -9.00 17.43
N ARG A 167 -8.96 -9.59 17.27
CA ARG A 167 -8.19 -10.14 18.38
C ARG A 167 -7.82 -9.06 19.40
N ALA A 168 -7.27 -7.93 18.96
CA ALA A 168 -6.92 -6.82 19.85
C ALA A 168 -8.15 -6.27 20.60
N GLN A 169 -9.32 -6.20 19.94
CA GLN A 169 -10.57 -5.81 20.59
C GLN A 169 -11.01 -6.83 21.65
N ALA A 170 -10.93 -8.13 21.34
CA ALA A 170 -11.26 -9.19 22.28
C ALA A 170 -10.31 -9.18 23.49
N GLU A 171 -9.01 -9.01 23.27
CA GLU A 171 -7.99 -8.87 24.33
C GLU A 171 -8.31 -7.66 25.23
N ARG A 172 -8.59 -6.48 24.67
CA ARG A 172 -9.03 -5.31 25.46
C ARG A 172 -10.30 -5.55 26.26
N ARG A 173 -11.28 -6.29 25.72
CA ARG A 173 -12.49 -6.66 26.46
C ARG A 173 -12.15 -7.61 27.61
N LEU A 174 -11.27 -8.58 27.38
CA LEU A 174 -10.80 -9.48 28.43
C LEU A 174 -10.04 -8.73 29.52
N GLU A 175 -9.17 -7.79 29.18
CA GLU A 175 -8.49 -6.91 30.15
C GLU A 175 -9.49 -6.11 30.98
N LYS A 176 -10.51 -5.53 30.35
CA LYS A 176 -11.61 -4.85 31.05
C LYS A 176 -12.40 -5.77 31.97
N LEU A 177 -12.52 -7.06 31.66
CA LEU A 177 -13.21 -8.04 32.50
C LEU A 177 -12.25 -8.77 33.47
N ALA A 178 -10.94 -8.54 33.36
CA ALA A 178 -9.94 -9.24 34.17
C ALA A 178 -10.11 -8.95 35.67
N PHE A 179 -10.64 -7.78 36.04
CA PHE A 179 -10.94 -7.46 37.44
C PHE A 179 -12.00 -8.38 38.05
N LEU A 180 -12.94 -8.91 37.25
CA LEU A 180 -13.94 -9.87 37.74
C LEU A 180 -13.31 -11.21 38.13
N ARG A 181 -12.12 -11.50 37.62
CA ARG A 181 -11.33 -12.69 37.98
C ARG A 181 -10.50 -12.48 39.25
N ALA A 182 -10.48 -11.29 39.82
CA ALA A 182 -9.76 -11.00 41.06
C ALA A 182 -10.28 -11.89 42.21
N PRO A 183 -9.41 -12.31 43.15
CA PRO A 183 -9.77 -13.23 44.23
C PRO A 183 -10.89 -12.68 45.13
N GLN A 184 -10.98 -11.36 45.28
CA GLN A 184 -12.06 -10.69 46.01
C GLN A 184 -13.44 -10.93 45.41
N MET A 185 -13.58 -10.96 44.08
CA MET A 185 -14.85 -11.26 43.42
C MET A 185 -15.20 -12.74 43.51
N GLN A 186 -14.19 -13.63 43.55
CA GLN A 186 -14.40 -15.06 43.78
C GLN A 186 -14.89 -15.34 45.20
N ALA A 187 -14.37 -14.62 46.20
CA ALA A 187 -14.90 -14.67 47.57
C ALA A 187 -16.34 -14.13 47.64
N LEU A 188 -16.64 -13.01 46.94
CA LEU A 188 -18.00 -12.48 46.84
C LEU A 188 -18.97 -13.42 46.10
N ALA A 189 -18.49 -14.24 45.18
CA ALA A 189 -19.31 -15.24 44.49
C ALA A 189 -19.67 -16.44 45.38
N GLN A 190 -18.92 -16.70 46.45
CA GLN A 190 -19.20 -17.76 47.43
C GLN A 190 -20.16 -17.33 48.55
N LEU A 191 -20.25 -16.01 48.80
CA LEU A 191 -21.15 -15.46 49.83
C LEU A 191 -22.63 -15.86 49.67
N PRO A 192 -23.24 -15.88 48.45
CA PRO A 192 -24.63 -16.28 48.30
C PRO A 192 -24.89 -17.70 48.81
N ASP A 193 -23.97 -18.63 48.56
CA ASP A 193 -24.10 -20.01 49.03
C ASP A 193 -23.99 -20.09 50.57
N GLU A 194 -23.10 -19.29 51.17
CA GLU A 194 -23.02 -19.16 52.63
C GLU A 194 -24.26 -18.52 53.24
N PHE A 195 -24.83 -17.49 52.60
CA PHE A 195 -26.07 -16.84 53.03
C PHE A 195 -27.29 -17.77 52.88
N LEU A 196 -27.34 -18.57 51.82
CA LEU A 196 -28.39 -19.57 51.62
C LEU A 196 -28.26 -20.69 52.65
N ALA A 197 -27.05 -21.19 52.90
CA ALA A 197 -26.82 -22.19 53.95
C ALA A 197 -27.17 -21.66 55.35
N MET A 198 -26.85 -20.40 55.64
CA MET A 198 -27.25 -19.75 56.89
C MET A 198 -28.76 -19.53 56.97
N HIS A 199 -29.41 -19.08 55.88
CA HIS A 199 -30.85 -18.94 55.80
C HIS A 199 -31.55 -20.27 56.05
N ASP A 200 -31.10 -21.34 55.39
CA ASP A 200 -31.68 -22.67 55.54
C ASP A 200 -31.44 -23.23 56.95
N ALA A 201 -30.26 -22.98 57.54
CA ALA A 201 -29.99 -23.31 58.93
C ALA A 201 -30.94 -22.56 59.89
N VAL A 202 -31.16 -21.26 59.69
CA VAL A 202 -32.09 -20.45 60.51
C VAL A 202 -33.54 -20.85 60.28
N ALA A 203 -33.94 -21.15 59.05
CA ALA A 203 -35.28 -21.64 58.71
C ALA A 203 -35.54 -23.06 59.24
N SER A 204 -34.48 -23.86 59.43
CA SER A 204 -34.55 -25.18 60.05
C SER A 204 -34.54 -25.15 61.58
N LEU A 205 -34.31 -23.99 62.20
CA LEU A 205 -34.46 -23.86 63.65
C LEU A 205 -35.92 -24.07 64.03
N PRO A 206 -36.21 -24.82 65.11
CA PRO A 206 -37.56 -24.92 65.64
C PRO A 206 -38.10 -23.52 65.95
N PRO A 207 -39.41 -23.25 65.74
CA PRO A 207 -39.99 -22.00 66.19
C PRO A 207 -39.67 -21.84 67.68
N HIS A 208 -39.07 -20.72 68.06
CA HIS A 208 -38.91 -20.37 69.46
C HIS A 208 -40.31 -20.28 70.07
N ASP A 209 -40.70 -21.34 70.74
CA ASP A 209 -41.87 -21.37 71.59
C ASP A 209 -41.49 -20.54 72.82
N PRO A 210 -42.01 -19.31 73.01
CA PRO A 210 -41.64 -18.46 74.15
C PRO A 210 -42.02 -19.10 75.50
N SER A 211 -42.64 -20.27 75.47
CA SER A 211 -43.17 -21.02 76.60
C SER A 211 -42.19 -22.07 77.15
N ALA A 212 -41.16 -22.48 76.40
CA ALA A 212 -40.30 -23.60 76.80
C ALA A 212 -39.07 -23.22 77.65
N GLU A 213 -38.60 -21.97 77.61
CA GLU A 213 -37.50 -21.46 78.46
C GLU A 213 -37.97 -20.74 79.74
N VAL A 214 -39.27 -20.51 79.92
CA VAL A 214 -39.82 -19.91 81.16
C VAL A 214 -39.64 -20.83 82.38
N LEU A 215 -39.37 -22.13 82.18
CA LEU A 215 -39.27 -23.12 83.26
C LEU A 215 -37.84 -23.42 83.77
N LYS A 216 -36.83 -22.63 83.37
CA LYS A 216 -35.52 -22.60 84.04
C LYS A 216 -35.09 -21.17 84.40
N MET A 217 -36.01 -20.40 84.98
CA MET A 217 -35.61 -19.29 85.85
C MET A 217 -35.17 -19.86 87.21
N PRO A 218 -33.93 -19.65 87.69
CA PRO A 218 -33.65 -19.75 89.11
C PRO A 218 -34.44 -18.65 89.84
N PRO A 219 -34.95 -18.89 91.06
CA PRO A 219 -35.74 -17.90 91.78
C PRO A 219 -34.91 -16.62 91.97
N THR A 220 -35.52 -15.49 91.65
CA THR A 220 -34.96 -14.15 91.87
C THR A 220 -34.56 -14.00 93.34
N GLU A 221 -33.27 -13.92 93.65
CA GLU A 221 -32.84 -13.49 94.98
C GLU A 221 -33.29 -12.03 95.19
N PRO A 222 -34.02 -11.70 96.27
CA PRO A 222 -34.50 -10.34 96.48
C PRO A 222 -33.32 -9.41 96.79
N GLY A 223 -32.87 -8.62 95.80
CA GLY A 223 -31.92 -7.54 96.00
C GLY A 223 -30.92 -7.25 94.88
N LYS A 224 -30.77 -8.11 93.86
CA LYS A 224 -29.85 -7.88 92.73
C LYS A 224 -30.58 -7.39 91.47
N ARG A 225 -29.91 -6.53 90.70
CA ARG A 225 -30.51 -5.91 89.49
C ARG A 225 -30.53 -6.94 88.34
N PRO A 226 -31.58 -6.94 87.50
CA PRO A 226 -31.85 -8.02 86.53
C PRO A 226 -30.83 -8.17 85.39
N TRP A 227 -29.93 -7.21 85.19
CA TRP A 227 -28.86 -7.29 84.17
C TRP A 227 -27.57 -7.95 84.68
N GLU A 228 -27.45 -8.21 85.98
CA GLU A 228 -26.27 -8.85 86.59
C GLU A 228 -26.41 -10.38 86.69
N THR A 229 -27.60 -10.93 86.48
CA THR A 229 -27.91 -12.34 86.73
C THR A 229 -27.97 -13.19 85.46
N SER A 230 -28.13 -12.60 84.27
CA SER A 230 -28.07 -13.32 83.00
C SER A 230 -27.65 -12.44 81.82
N GLN A 231 -27.03 -13.05 80.80
CA GLN A 231 -26.66 -12.41 79.54
C GLN A 231 -27.88 -11.85 78.79
N THR A 232 -29.03 -12.51 78.91
CA THR A 232 -30.31 -12.07 78.34
C THR A 232 -30.87 -10.84 79.08
N GLY A 233 -30.64 -10.74 80.39
CA GLY A 233 -30.96 -9.55 81.18
C GLY A 233 -30.13 -8.33 80.77
N TYR A 234 -28.83 -8.53 80.51
CA TYR A 234 -27.96 -7.47 79.97
C TYR A 234 -28.40 -7.01 78.58
N LEU A 235 -28.76 -7.95 77.69
CA LEU A 235 -29.23 -7.61 76.34
C LEU A 235 -30.54 -6.80 76.38
N ASN A 236 -31.50 -7.19 77.21
CA ASN A 236 -32.75 -6.43 77.35
C ASN A 236 -32.52 -5.05 77.97
N TRP A 237 -31.63 -4.94 78.95
CA TRP A 237 -31.22 -3.64 79.49
C TRP A 237 -30.54 -2.77 78.45
N ALA A 238 -29.60 -3.32 77.66
CA ALA A 238 -28.90 -2.59 76.62
C ALA A 238 -29.83 -2.13 75.50
N ILE A 239 -30.79 -2.98 75.10
CA ILE A 239 -31.84 -2.63 74.13
C ILE A 239 -32.75 -1.52 74.69
N GLN A 240 -33.16 -1.60 75.96
CA GLN A 240 -33.91 -0.52 76.61
C GLN A 240 -33.11 0.78 76.67
N GLN A 241 -31.81 0.73 76.97
CA GLN A 241 -30.94 1.89 76.98
C GLN A 241 -30.84 2.55 75.59
N LEU A 242 -30.81 1.73 74.54
CA LEU A 242 -30.73 2.16 73.14
C LEU A 242 -32.07 2.76 72.67
N LEU A 243 -33.19 2.17 73.10
CA LEU A 243 -34.55 2.71 72.90
C LEU A 243 -34.79 4.02 73.67
N GLU A 244 -34.27 4.16 74.89
CA GLU A 244 -34.33 5.41 75.64
C GLU A 244 -33.49 6.51 74.99
N ARG A 245 -32.37 6.15 74.37
CA ARG A 245 -31.52 7.07 73.61
C ARG A 245 -32.21 7.54 72.33
N THR A 246 -32.82 6.64 71.56
CA THR A 246 -33.58 7.02 70.35
C THR A 246 -34.86 7.78 70.69
N LYS A 247 -35.49 7.50 71.85
CA LYS A 247 -36.64 8.27 72.36
C LYS A 247 -36.26 9.68 72.85
N LYS A 248 -35.02 9.88 73.32
CA LYS A 248 -34.46 11.22 73.59
C LYS A 248 -34.09 11.99 72.33
N ASP A 249 -33.74 11.31 71.25
CA ASP A 249 -33.36 11.89 69.95
C ASP A 249 -34.57 12.29 69.06
N GLN A 250 -35.81 12.19 69.55
CA GLN A 250 -36.97 12.84 68.90
C GLN A 250 -37.67 13.85 69.80
N PRO A 251 -37.31 15.13 69.64
CA PRO A 251 -38.29 16.20 69.59
C PRO A 251 -38.08 17.10 68.34
N GLY A 252 -39.11 17.22 67.50
CA GLY A 252 -39.35 18.42 66.69
C GLY A 252 -38.72 18.54 65.29
N SER A 253 -39.52 18.20 64.27
CA SER A 253 -39.81 19.01 63.06
C SER A 253 -38.72 19.85 62.37
N SER A 254 -38.52 19.55 61.07
CA SER A 254 -38.60 20.45 59.88
C SER A 254 -37.36 20.61 58.98
N THR A 255 -37.67 20.52 57.67
CA THR A 255 -36.99 21.10 56.48
C THR A 255 -35.61 20.54 56.09
N SER A 256 -35.26 20.26 54.83
CA SER A 256 -35.71 20.83 53.55
C SER A 256 -35.37 19.95 52.33
N ALA A 257 -36.21 20.12 51.30
CA ALA A 257 -35.99 19.96 49.86
C ALA A 257 -34.58 19.63 49.33
N GLY A 258 -34.52 18.55 48.54
CA GLY A 258 -33.50 18.30 47.53
C GLY A 258 -34.09 17.51 46.36
N ALA A 259 -34.77 18.21 45.45
CA ALA A 259 -35.39 17.62 44.27
C ALA A 259 -34.33 17.13 43.27
N PHE A 260 -34.19 15.80 43.13
CA PHE A 260 -33.44 15.17 42.06
C PHE A 260 -34.29 15.17 40.79
N ARG A 261 -34.02 16.09 39.85
CA ARG A 261 -34.66 16.10 38.52
C ARG A 261 -34.00 15.02 37.65
N ILE A 262 -34.76 13.97 37.32
CA ILE A 262 -34.44 13.01 36.27
C ILE A 262 -34.81 13.66 34.93
N ALA A 263 -33.81 13.88 34.06
CA ALA A 263 -34.04 14.30 32.69
C ALA A 263 -34.70 13.17 31.89
N THR A 264 -35.75 13.48 31.14
CA THR A 264 -36.45 12.53 30.26
C THR A 264 -35.69 12.34 28.93
N PRO A 265 -35.87 11.20 28.23
CA PRO A 265 -35.02 10.78 27.10
C PRO A 265 -35.16 11.61 25.82
N GLY A 266 -36.00 12.65 25.80
CA GLY A 266 -36.26 13.47 24.60
C GLY A 266 -35.22 14.57 24.36
N ALA A 267 -34.44 14.96 25.37
CA ALA A 267 -33.49 16.06 25.25
C ALA A 267 -32.14 15.67 24.61
N VAL A 268 -31.89 14.37 24.39
CA VAL A 268 -30.65 13.88 23.75
C VAL A 268 -30.83 13.70 22.24
N ALA A 269 -32.04 13.37 21.78
CA ALA A 269 -32.32 13.18 20.35
C ALA A 269 -32.25 14.49 19.53
N ALA A 270 -32.61 15.64 20.14
CA ALA A 270 -32.54 16.94 19.46
C ALA A 270 -31.09 17.47 19.30
N ALA A 271 -30.10 16.86 19.96
CA ALA A 271 -28.70 17.26 19.86
C ALA A 271 -27.91 16.44 18.81
N GLU A 272 -28.40 15.26 18.39
CA GLU A 272 -27.76 14.45 17.34
C GLU A 272 -28.17 14.89 15.92
N GLU A 273 -29.37 15.46 15.73
CA GLU A 273 -29.84 15.90 14.40
C GLU A 273 -29.20 17.23 13.94
N ALA A 274 -28.67 18.04 14.87
CA ALA A 274 -27.96 19.28 14.56
C ALA A 274 -26.46 19.10 14.24
N ALA A 275 -25.93 17.88 14.30
CA ALA A 275 -24.52 17.57 14.03
C ALA A 275 -24.32 16.71 12.77
N GLY A 276 -25.39 16.39 12.03
CA GLY A 276 -25.36 15.47 10.89
C GLY A 276 -25.37 16.12 9.50
N ASP A 277 -25.41 17.45 9.38
CA ASP A 277 -25.70 18.14 8.11
C ASP A 277 -24.54 18.97 7.54
N ASP A 278 -23.29 18.63 7.88
CA ASP A 278 -22.08 19.36 7.42
C ASP A 278 -21.03 18.45 6.77
N MET A 279 -21.44 17.35 6.11
CA MET A 279 -20.49 16.52 5.36
C MET A 279 -21.09 15.81 4.13
N GLU A 280 -21.85 16.52 3.32
CA GLU A 280 -22.10 16.18 1.91
C GLU A 280 -21.77 17.39 1.03
N ASP A 281 -20.47 17.61 0.77
CA ASP A 281 -19.98 18.35 -0.41
C ASP A 281 -18.45 18.28 -0.49
N VAL A 282 -17.89 17.10 -0.74
CA VAL A 282 -16.63 16.91 -1.50
C VAL A 282 -16.63 15.50 -2.10
N GLN A 283 -17.19 15.35 -3.31
CA GLN A 283 -16.57 14.63 -4.44
C GLN A 283 -17.42 14.76 -5.71
#